data_AF-A0A8X6JG19-F1
#
_entry.id   AF-A0A8X6JG19-F1
#
_cell.length_a   1.000
_cell.length_b   1.000
_cell.length_c   1.000
_cell.angle_alpha   90.00
_cell.angle_beta   90.00
_cell.angle_gamma   90.00
#
_symmetry.space_group_name_H-M   'P 1'
#
loop_
_entity.id
_entity.type
_entity.pdbx_description
1 polymer ?
#
loop_
_entity_poly.entity_id
_entity_poly.type
_entity_poly.pdbx_seq_one_letter_code
_entity_poly.pdbx_strand_id
1 'polypeptide(L)'
;MFAYIADCRWLARSNCIKRILKNWDSLKLHFQLASSVCDKYLARELCRMYSDPVNELYLTFVLPVLAEFERINLLFQSNHADHCKLLRELEDYTLTLLRRILYPKYVNLEVDMSSTMIYLPIEEVDFG
;
A
#
# COMPACT_ATOMS: atom_id res chain seq x y z
N MET A 1 -7.62 -25.05 -17.11
CA MET A 1 -6.95 -23.74 -17.26
C MET A 1 -6.32 -23.40 -15.92
N PHE A 2 -5.03 -23.68 -15.77
CA PHE A 2 -4.31 -23.44 -14.50
C PHE A 2 -3.91 -21.96 -14.49
N ALA A 3 -4.60 -21.14 -13.68
CA ALA A 3 -4.16 -19.78 -13.41
C ALA A 3 -2.79 -19.84 -12.74
N TYR A 4 -1.81 -19.15 -13.33
CA TYR A 4 -0.45 -19.07 -12.82
C TYR A 4 -0.48 -18.48 -11.40
N ILE A 5 0.11 -19.16 -10.41
CA ILE A 5 0.18 -18.69 -9.01
C ILE A 5 0.90 -17.33 -8.90
N ALA A 6 1.65 -16.92 -9.91
CA ALA A 6 2.26 -15.60 -10.01
C ALA A 6 1.24 -14.47 -10.25
N ASP A 7 0.16 -14.74 -11.00
CA ASP A 7 -0.89 -13.75 -11.33
C ASP A 7 -1.80 -13.42 -10.14
N CYS A 8 -1.76 -14.18 -9.03
CA CYS A 8 -2.55 -13.90 -7.83
C CYS A 8 -1.77 -13.14 -6.75
N ARG A 9 -0.46 -12.90 -6.92
CA ARG A 9 0.39 -12.34 -5.84
C ARG A 9 0.09 -10.90 -5.51
N TRP A 10 -0.40 -10.15 -6.48
CA TRP A 10 -0.76 -8.74 -6.33
C TRP A 10 -2.15 -8.55 -5.78
N LEU A 11 -3.06 -9.53 -5.95
CA LEU A 11 -4.42 -9.57 -5.37
C LEU A 11 -4.46 -9.97 -3.89
N ALA A 12 -3.31 -10.31 -3.31
CA ALA A 12 -3.19 -10.77 -1.93
C ALA A 12 -2.35 -9.83 -1.05
N ARG A 13 -1.80 -8.75 -1.61
CA ARG A 13 -0.85 -7.89 -0.88
C ARG A 13 -1.57 -7.04 0.14
N SER A 14 -2.68 -6.41 -0.23
CA SER A 14 -3.49 -5.62 0.68
C SER A 14 -3.95 -6.47 1.87
N ASN A 15 -4.41 -7.70 1.61
CA ASN A 15 -4.85 -8.64 2.64
C ASN A 15 -3.71 -9.11 3.54
N CYS A 16 -2.50 -9.32 3.00
CA CYS A 16 -1.31 -9.65 3.78
C CYS A 16 -0.93 -8.49 4.71
N ILE A 17 -0.83 -7.28 4.17
CA ILE A 17 -0.50 -6.07 4.91
C ILE A 17 -1.54 -5.80 6.00
N LYS A 18 -2.83 -5.94 5.68
CA LYS A 18 -3.92 -5.83 6.64
C LYS A 18 -3.77 -6.80 7.82
N ARG A 19 -3.34 -8.04 7.57
CA ARG A 19 -3.09 -9.04 8.62
C ARG A 19 -1.86 -8.70 9.44
N ILE A 20 -0.81 -8.19 8.81
CA ILE A 20 0.42 -7.74 9.49
C ILE A 20 0.07 -6.58 10.44
N LEU A 21 -0.55 -5.51 9.93
CA LEU A 21 -0.96 -4.35 10.72
C LEU A 21 -1.92 -4.73 11.86
N LYS A 22 -2.92 -5.59 11.59
CA LYS A 22 -3.85 -6.08 12.62
C LYS A 22 -3.13 -6.76 13.80
N ASN A 23 -1.99 -7.41 13.55
CA ASN A 23 -1.24 -8.15 14.55
C ASN A 23 0.11 -7.50 14.86
N TRP A 24 0.28 -6.21 14.56
CA TRP A 24 1.59 -5.55 14.59
C TRP A 24 2.28 -5.68 15.95
N ASP A 25 1.59 -5.31 17.03
CA ASP A 25 2.13 -5.39 18.39
C ASP A 25 2.46 -6.83 18.81
N SER A 26 1.60 -7.78 18.47
CA SER A 26 1.83 -9.21 18.75
C SER A 26 3.05 -9.75 18.02
N LEU A 27 3.24 -9.36 16.75
CA LEU A 27 4.39 -9.75 15.93
C LEU A 27 5.67 -9.08 16.45
N LYS A 28 5.61 -7.80 16.81
CA LYS A 28 6.71 -7.05 17.44
C LYS A 28 7.18 -7.74 18.72
N LEU A 29 6.26 -8.05 19.64
CA LEU A 29 6.58 -8.76 20.88
C LEU A 29 7.15 -10.15 20.60
N HIS A 30 6.55 -10.89 19.67
CA HIS A 30 7.02 -12.22 19.29
C HIS A 30 8.47 -12.18 18.78
N PHE A 31 8.80 -11.27 17.87
CA PHE A 31 10.16 -11.17 17.33
C PHE A 31 11.16 -10.59 18.33
N GLN A 32 10.73 -9.73 19.26
CA GLN A 32 11.56 -9.32 20.39
C GLN A 32 11.98 -10.53 21.25
N LEU A 33 11.02 -11.37 21.65
CA LEU A 33 11.31 -12.60 22.41
C LEU A 33 12.11 -13.62 21.61
N ALA A 34 11.77 -13.81 20.33
CA ALA A 34 12.47 -14.76 19.47
C ALA A 34 13.93 -14.35 19.25
N SER A 35 14.20 -13.05 19.10
CA SER A 35 15.55 -12.51 18.91
C SER A 35 16.45 -12.64 20.14
N SER A 36 15.87 -12.71 21.34
CA SER A 36 16.62 -12.90 22.59
C SER A 36 16.88 -14.37 22.93
N VAL A 37 16.00 -15.29 22.51
CA VAL A 37 16.09 -16.74 22.82
C VAL A 37 16.80 -17.52 21.73
N CYS A 38 16.49 -17.25 20.46
CA CYS A 38 17.06 -17.94 19.31
C CYS A 38 17.93 -16.95 18.56
N ASP A 39 19.27 -17.09 18.61
CA ASP A 39 20.23 -16.28 17.84
C ASP A 39 20.12 -16.59 16.33
N LYS A 40 18.95 -16.31 15.75
CA LYS A 40 18.64 -16.47 14.34
C LYS A 40 18.65 -15.09 13.73
N TYR A 41 19.48 -14.93 12.70
CA TYR A 41 19.57 -13.71 11.91
C TYR A 41 18.20 -13.14 11.52
N LEU A 42 17.29 -14.00 11.04
CA LEU A 42 15.95 -13.59 10.61
C LEU A 42 15.09 -13.03 11.76
N ALA A 43 15.20 -13.58 12.97
CA ALA A 43 14.45 -13.09 14.13
C ALA A 43 14.95 -11.70 14.55
N ARG A 44 16.27 -11.47 14.50
CA ARG A 44 16.86 -10.13 14.76
C ARG A 44 16.44 -9.12 13.71
N GLU A 45 16.46 -9.50 12.44
CA GLU A 45 16.08 -8.60 11.35
C GLU A 45 14.60 -8.21 11.44
N LEU A 46 13.71 -9.18 11.67
CA LEU A 46 12.29 -8.90 11.89
C LEU A 46 12.07 -8.06 13.15
N CYS A 47 12.76 -8.36 14.25
CA CYS A 47 12.70 -7.53 15.46
C CYS A 47 13.08 -6.07 15.16
N ARG A 48 14.15 -5.85 14.37
CA ARG A 48 14.56 -4.51 13.93
C ARG A 48 13.49 -3.85 13.06
N MET A 49 12.93 -4.56 12.09
CA MET A 49 11.89 -4.03 11.20
C MET A 49 10.63 -3.60 11.96
N TYR A 50 10.12 -4.42 12.88
CA TYR A 50 8.93 -4.10 13.69
C TYR A 50 9.21 -3.07 14.81
N SER A 51 10.48 -2.82 15.13
CA SER A 51 10.87 -1.78 16.08
C SER A 51 10.99 -0.40 15.44
N ASP A 52 11.07 -0.33 14.11
CA ASP A 52 11.10 0.93 13.37
C ASP A 52 9.67 1.41 13.06
N PRO A 53 9.22 2.54 13.66
CA PRO A 53 7.87 3.07 13.43
C PRO A 53 7.64 3.50 11.97
N VAL A 54 8.70 3.78 11.19
CA VAL A 54 8.57 4.14 9.78
C VAL A 54 8.01 2.97 8.97
N ASN A 55 8.33 1.73 9.31
CA ASN A 55 7.81 0.55 8.61
C ASN A 55 6.32 0.37 8.86
N GLU A 56 5.85 0.59 10.09
CA GLU A 56 4.43 0.55 10.41
C GLU A 56 3.66 1.63 9.65
N LEU A 57 4.18 2.86 9.67
CA LEU A 57 3.61 4.00 8.96
C LEU A 57 3.54 3.76 7.45
N TYR A 58 4.62 3.24 6.86
CA TYR A 58 4.67 2.89 5.44
C TYR A 58 3.61 1.84 5.08
N LEU A 59 3.44 0.80 5.90
CA LEU A 59 2.44 -0.23 5.67
C LEU A 59 1.00 0.31 5.82
N THR A 60 0.77 1.22 6.77
CA THR A 60 -0.51 1.92 6.94
C THR A 60 -0.83 2.76 5.71
N PHE A 61 0.15 3.51 5.19
CA PHE A 61 0.00 4.34 4.00
C PHE A 61 -0.28 3.55 2.73
N VAL A 62 0.45 2.44 2.53
CA VAL A 62 0.33 1.67 1.29
C VAL A 62 -0.89 0.75 1.28
N LEU A 63 -1.47 0.41 2.44
CA LEU A 63 -2.64 -0.47 2.54
C LEU A 63 -3.85 0.02 1.73
N PRO A 64 -4.38 1.23 1.91
CA PRO A 64 -5.55 1.70 1.16
C PRO A 64 -5.26 1.84 -0.34
N VAL A 65 -4.03 2.23 -0.69
CA VAL A 65 -3.55 2.31 -2.09
C VAL A 65 -3.62 0.94 -2.77
N LEU A 66 -3.09 -0.09 -2.11
CA LEU A 66 -3.09 -1.45 -2.65
C LEU A 66 -4.49 -2.07 -2.67
N ALA A 67 -5.32 -1.82 -1.65
CA ALA A 67 -6.67 -2.34 -1.61
C ALA A 67 -7.50 -1.85 -2.81
N GLU A 68 -7.37 -0.56 -3.15
CA GLU A 68 -8.07 0.03 -4.28
C GLU A 68 -7.50 -0.43 -5.63
N PHE A 69 -6.18 -0.54 -5.74
CA PHE A 69 -5.53 -1.10 -6.92
C PHE A 69 -5.97 -2.55 -7.19
N GLU A 70 -6.04 -3.38 -6.15
CA GLU A 70 -6.54 -4.76 -6.26
C GLU A 70 -8.00 -4.80 -6.73
N ARG A 71 -8.85 -3.91 -6.23
CA ARG A 71 -10.25 -3.78 -6.67
C ARG A 71 -10.34 -3.44 -8.15
N ILE A 72 -9.60 -2.43 -8.61
CA ILE A 72 -9.59 -2.00 -10.01
C ILE A 72 -9.09 -3.12 -10.90
N ASN A 73 -8.01 -3.78 -10.50
CA ASN A 73 -7.51 -4.92 -11.24
C ASN A 73 -8.54 -6.04 -11.43
N LEU A 74 -9.30 -6.38 -10.39
CA LEU A 74 -10.37 -7.38 -10.53
C LEU A 74 -11.41 -6.97 -11.59
N LEU A 75 -11.66 -5.67 -11.77
CA LEU A 75 -12.50 -5.17 -12.85
C LEU A 75 -11.86 -5.39 -14.23
N PHE A 76 -10.55 -5.12 -14.37
CA PHE A 76 -9.80 -5.38 -15.60
C PHE A 76 -9.75 -6.86 -15.97
N GLN A 77 -9.74 -7.76 -14.98
CA GLN A 77 -9.75 -9.21 -15.19
C GLN A 77 -11.15 -9.78 -15.48
N SER A 78 -12.20 -8.95 -15.47
CA SER A 78 -13.57 -9.43 -15.69
C SER A 78 -13.85 -9.71 -17.17
N ASN A 79 -14.57 -10.80 -17.46
CA ASN A 79 -14.86 -11.26 -18.83
C ASN A 79 -15.72 -10.29 -19.67
N HIS A 80 -16.41 -9.35 -19.02
CA HIS A 80 -17.33 -8.41 -19.64
C HIS A 80 -17.09 -6.98 -19.13
N ALA A 81 -15.81 -6.58 -19.02
CA ALA A 81 -15.45 -5.26 -18.54
C ALA A 81 -15.86 -4.17 -19.55
N ASP A 82 -16.58 -3.15 -19.08
CA ASP A 82 -16.86 -1.94 -19.86
C ASP A 82 -15.59 -1.06 -19.91
N HIS A 83 -15.00 -0.92 -21.09
CA HIS A 83 -13.77 -0.15 -21.28
C HIS A 83 -13.89 1.32 -20.88
N CYS A 84 -15.04 1.97 -21.09
CA CYS A 84 -15.27 3.36 -20.69
C CYS A 84 -15.42 3.48 -19.17
N LYS A 85 -15.94 2.44 -18.51
CA LYS A 85 -15.94 2.37 -17.05
C LYS A 85 -14.53 2.14 -16.50
N LEU A 86 -13.77 1.22 -17.08
CA LEU A 86 -12.38 0.95 -16.65
C LEU A 86 -11.49 2.19 -16.74
N LEU A 87 -11.62 2.97 -17.80
CA LEU A 87 -10.87 4.23 -17.94
C LEU A 87 -11.19 5.19 -16.79
N ARG A 88 -12.47 5.41 -16.50
CA ARG A 88 -12.90 6.28 -15.40
C ARG A 88 -12.40 5.79 -14.04
N GLU A 89 -12.43 4.48 -13.78
CA GLU A 89 -11.93 3.89 -12.54
C GLU A 89 -10.41 4.14 -12.37
N LEU A 90 -9.65 4.10 -13.48
CA LEU A 90 -8.21 4.39 -13.47
C LEU A 90 -7.92 5.88 -13.27
N GLU A 91 -8.70 6.76 -13.90
CA GLU A 91 -8.62 8.21 -13.71
C GLU A 91 -8.94 8.59 -12.25
N ASP A 92 -10.04 8.07 -11.70
CA ASP A 92 -10.43 8.29 -10.31
C ASP A 92 -9.36 7.81 -9.34
N TYR A 93 -8.82 6.60 -9.56
CA TYR A 93 -7.71 6.07 -8.77
C TYR A 93 -6.48 6.99 -8.81
N THR A 94 -6.08 7.43 -10.00
CA THR A 94 -4.95 8.35 -10.16
C THR A 94 -5.19 9.65 -9.38
N LEU A 95 -6.40 10.22 -9.46
CA LEU A 95 -6.76 11.42 -8.69
C LEU A 95 -6.73 11.17 -7.18
N THR A 96 -7.12 9.98 -6.70
CA THR A 96 -7.00 9.65 -5.26
C THR A 96 -5.55 9.57 -4.80
N LEU A 97 -4.64 9.05 -5.62
CA LEU A 97 -3.20 9.04 -5.30
C LEU A 97 -2.64 10.46 -5.23
N LEU A 98 -3.00 11.30 -6.20
CA LEU A 98 -2.55 12.69 -6.25
C LEU A 98 -3.06 13.49 -5.04
N ARG A 99 -4.31 13.29 -4.61
CA ARG A 99 -4.89 13.96 -3.43
C ARG A 99 -4.15 13.66 -2.12
N ARG A 100 -3.47 12.51 -2.01
CA ARG A 100 -2.71 12.16 -0.80
C ARG A 100 -1.46 13.03 -0.61
N ILE A 101 -0.90 13.55 -1.71
CA ILE A 101 0.42 14.19 -1.70
C ILE A 101 0.42 15.61 -2.26
N LEU A 102 -0.63 16.04 -2.95
CA LEU A 102 -0.72 17.36 -3.59
C LEU A 102 -1.76 18.26 -2.92
N TYR A 103 -1.53 19.57 -2.94
CA TYR A 103 -2.58 20.52 -2.59
C TYR A 103 -3.79 20.34 -3.52
N PRO A 104 -5.04 20.45 -3.01
CA PRO A 104 -6.26 20.22 -3.78
C PRO A 104 -6.34 21.01 -5.10
N LYS A 105 -5.79 22.22 -5.15
CA LYS A 105 -5.75 23.09 -6.34
C LYS A 105 -4.89 22.54 -7.49
N TYR A 106 -3.98 21.61 -7.23
CA TYR A 106 -3.07 21.03 -8.23
C TYR A 106 -3.45 19.60 -8.62
N VAL A 107 -4.51 19.04 -8.04
CA VAL A 107 -4.95 17.67 -8.35
C VAL A 107 -5.60 17.62 -9.73
N ASN A 108 -4.85 17.10 -10.69
CA ASN A 108 -5.23 16.95 -12.09
C ASN A 108 -4.42 15.79 -12.70
N LEU A 109 -4.99 15.07 -13.67
CA LEU A 109 -4.29 14.03 -14.44
C LEU A 109 -3.11 14.57 -15.25
N GLU A 110 -3.15 15.84 -15.67
CA GLU A 110 -2.08 16.50 -16.43
C GLU A 110 -1.09 17.29 -15.54
N VAL A 111 -1.07 17.03 -14.23
CA VAL A 111 -0.21 17.76 -13.30
C VAL A 111 1.28 17.49 -13.58
N ASP A 112 2.08 18.57 -13.63
CA ASP A 112 3.53 18.46 -13.69
C ASP A 112 4.11 18.26 -12.30
N MET A 113 4.62 17.05 -12.04
CA MET A 113 5.20 16.63 -10.77
C MET A 113 6.64 17.15 -10.53
N SER A 114 7.20 17.93 -11.46
CA SER A 114 8.58 18.45 -11.37
C SER A 114 8.74 19.59 -10.34
N SER A 115 7.67 20.34 -10.07
CA SER A 115 7.69 21.46 -9.12
C SER A 115 7.53 20.97 -7.69
N THR A 116 8.36 21.41 -6.76
CA THR A 116 8.24 21.04 -5.33
C THR A 116 7.11 21.79 -4.61
N MET A 117 6.61 22.89 -5.18
CA MET A 117 5.61 23.77 -4.55
C MET A 117 4.18 23.21 -4.57
N ILE A 118 3.95 22.11 -5.29
CA ILE A 118 2.63 21.49 -5.43
C ILE A 118 2.33 20.48 -4.33
N TYR A 119 3.37 19.98 -3.66
CA TYR A 119 3.26 18.91 -2.67
C TYR A 119 2.82 19.46 -1.32
N LEU A 120 2.05 18.65 -0.60
CA LEU A 120 1.68 18.91 0.79
C LEU A 120 2.93 18.81 1.68
N PRO A 121 3.00 19.61 2.76
CA PRO A 121 3.96 19.38 3.82
C PRO A 121 3.66 18.01 4.48
N ILE A 122 4.69 17.35 5.02
CA ILE A 122 4.59 15.98 5.55
C ILE A 122 3.48 15.87 6.61
N GLU A 123 3.26 16.92 7.38
CA GLU A 123 2.27 17.00 8.45
C GLU A 123 0.82 16.98 7.94
N GLU A 124 0.58 17.36 6.69
CA GLU A 124 -0.74 17.40 6.06
C GLU A 124 -1.01 16.19 5.14
N VAL A 125 -0.03 15.30 4.97
CA VAL A 125 -0.17 14.09 4.14
C VAL A 125 -1.08 13.08 4.84
N ASP A 126 -2.06 12.57 4.09
CA ASP A 126 -2.93 11.47 4.52
C ASP A 126 -2.17 10.12 4.40
N PHE A 127 -1.66 9.66 5.54
CA PHE A 127 -0.95 8.40 5.68
C PHE A 127 -1.84 7.15 5.78
N GLY A 128 -3.16 7.25 5.56
CA GLY A 128 -4.07 6.10 5.51
C GLY A 128 -5.18 6.11 6.53
#